data_AF-A0A3D6CLW5-F1
#
_entry.id   AF-A0A3D6CLW5-F1
#
_cell.length_a   1.000
_cell.length_b   1.000
_cell.length_c   1.000
_cell.angle_alpha   90.00
_cell.angle_beta   90.00
_cell.angle_gamma   90.00
#
_symmetry.space_group_name_H-M   'P 1'
#
loop_
_entity.id
_entity.type
_entity.pdbx_description
1 polymer ?
#
loop_
_entity_poly.entity_id
_entity_poly.type
_entity_poly.pdbx_seq_one_letter_code
_entity_poly.pdbx_strand_id
1 'polypeptide(L)'
;MKRDKKQLLIALLLPVQIVLVQLASKNPEIIELYYANGVYPVISSFLRIVFGWLPFSFGDLLLGYLLFIFVRFAVRLIASRFRNLVPKLVHFTAIISGIYFCFYLFWGLNYYREPLAKNMQYP
;
A
#
# COMPACT_ATOMS: atom_id res chain seq x y z
N MET A 1 -23.31 12.61 -3.76
CA MET A 1 -22.59 13.65 -4.52
C MET A 1 -21.24 14.10 -3.94
N LYS A 2 -21.09 14.54 -2.67
CA LYS A 2 -19.76 14.94 -2.13
C LYS A 2 -18.83 13.76 -1.80
N ARG A 3 -19.36 12.62 -1.33
CA ARG A 3 -18.57 11.40 -1.03
C ARG A 3 -17.98 10.76 -2.30
N ASP A 4 -18.75 10.75 -3.38
CA ASP A 4 -18.35 10.14 -4.66
C ASP A 4 -17.15 10.87 -5.28
N LYS A 5 -17.11 12.21 -5.18
CA LYS A 5 -15.99 13.01 -5.70
C LYS A 5 -14.67 12.75 -4.97
N LYS A 6 -14.71 12.63 -3.63
CA LYS A 6 -13.52 12.31 -2.83
C LYS A 6 -12.99 10.91 -3.14
N GLN A 7 -13.90 9.94 -3.26
CA GLN A 7 -13.54 8.56 -3.60
C GLN A 7 -12.96 8.47 -5.00
N LEU A 8 -13.52 9.21 -5.96
CA LEU A 8 -12.97 9.30 -7.30
C LEU A 8 -11.54 9.86 -7.29
N LEU A 9 -11.30 10.95 -6.57
CA LEU A 9 -9.95 11.51 -6.42
C LEU A 9 -8.98 10.50 -5.82
N ILE A 10 -9.35 9.83 -4.73
CA ILE A 10 -8.50 8.81 -4.10
C ILE A 10 -8.24 7.64 -5.05
N ALA A 11 -9.25 7.18 -5.80
CA ALA A 11 -9.10 6.13 -6.79
C ALA A 11 -8.13 6.55 -7.92
N LEU A 12 -8.20 7.80 -8.38
CA LEU A 12 -7.29 8.35 -9.39
C LEU A 12 -5.85 8.51 -8.90
N LEU A 13 -5.62 8.57 -7.59
CA LEU A 13 -4.26 8.56 -7.06
C LEU A 13 -3.58 7.20 -7.24
N LEU A 14 -4.32 6.09 -7.39
CA LEU A 14 -3.72 4.77 -7.55
C LEU A 14 -2.78 4.67 -8.78
N PRO A 15 -3.20 5.03 -10.01
CA PRO A 15 -2.28 5.00 -11.15
C PRO A 15 -1.08 5.94 -10.97
N VAL A 16 -1.27 7.10 -10.35
CA VAL A 16 -0.16 8.03 -10.05
C VAL A 16 0.84 7.39 -9.09
N GLN A 17 0.35 6.75 -8.01
CA GLN A 17 1.20 6.03 -7.06
C GLN A 17 1.96 4.89 -7.72
N ILE A 18 1.32 4.11 -8.60
CA ILE A 18 1.97 3.02 -9.33
C ILE A 18 3.12 3.57 -10.18
N VAL A 19 2.91 4.67 -10.91
CA VAL A 19 3.97 5.30 -11.70
C VAL A 19 5.11 5.80 -10.81
N LEU A 20 4.80 6.46 -9.69
CA LEU A 20 5.82 6.94 -8.75
C LEU A 20 6.65 5.80 -8.17
N VAL A 21 6.01 4.69 -7.78
CA VAL A 21 6.69 3.48 -7.31
C VAL A 21 7.59 2.90 -8.39
N GLN A 22 7.11 2.79 -9.64
CA GLN A 22 7.92 2.28 -10.74
C GLN A 22 9.13 3.17 -11.06
N LEU A 23 8.99 4.49 -10.94
CA LEU A 23 10.10 5.43 -11.10
C LEU A 23 11.11 5.31 -9.95
N ALA A 24 10.62 5.17 -8.71
CA ALA A 24 11.45 4.95 -7.55
C ALA A 24 12.21 3.61 -7.66
N SER A 25 11.55 2.53 -8.07
CA SER A 25 12.16 1.20 -8.19
C SER A 25 13.30 1.12 -9.20
N LYS A 26 13.36 2.06 -10.15
CA LYS A 26 14.48 2.15 -11.12
C LYS A 26 15.74 2.78 -10.53
N ASN A 27 15.64 3.40 -9.35
CA ASN A 27 16.76 4.09 -8.69
C ASN A 27 16.92 3.59 -7.25
N PRO A 28 17.44 2.36 -7.04
CA PRO A 28 17.62 1.80 -5.71
C PRO A 28 18.48 2.65 -4.77
N GLU A 29 19.46 3.39 -5.30
CA GLU A 29 20.30 4.33 -4.53
C GLU A 29 19.48 5.44 -3.84
N ILE A 30 18.46 5.97 -4.54
CA ILE A 30 17.55 6.99 -3.98
C ILE A 30 16.71 6.37 -2.87
N ILE A 31 16.24 5.15 -3.07
CA ILE A 31 15.46 4.43 -2.06
C ILE A 31 16.33 4.17 -0.82
N GLU A 32 17.57 3.75 -1.00
CA GLU A 32 18.51 3.48 0.09
C GLU A 32 18.76 4.75 0.91
N LEU A 33 19.13 5.86 0.25
CA LEU A 33 19.52 7.10 0.92
C LEU A 33 18.33 7.79 1.60
N TYR A 34 17.23 8.01 0.87
CA TYR A 34 16.13 8.84 1.36
C TYR A 34 15.07 8.04 2.10
N TYR A 35 14.68 6.88 1.59
CA TYR A 35 13.61 6.10 2.18
C TYR A 35 14.13 5.16 3.27
N ALA A 36 15.04 4.24 2.95
CA ALA A 36 15.45 3.17 3.86
C ALA A 36 16.26 3.66 5.05
N ASN A 37 17.20 4.59 4.83
CA ASN A 37 18.05 5.15 5.89
C ASN A 37 17.51 6.47 6.47
N GLY A 38 16.55 7.13 5.80
CA GLY A 38 15.96 8.40 6.25
C GLY A 38 14.57 8.25 6.86
N VAL A 39 13.57 8.00 6.00
CA VAL A 39 12.14 8.02 6.39
C VAL A 39 11.73 6.74 7.16
N TYR A 40 12.17 5.57 6.69
CA TYR A 40 11.75 4.27 7.20
C TYR A 40 12.16 4.01 8.66
N PRO A 41 13.33 4.42 9.19
CA PRO A 41 13.67 4.24 10.60
C PRO A 41 12.69 4.95 11.54
N VAL A 42 12.23 6.16 11.17
CA VAL A 42 11.23 6.92 11.93
C VAL A 42 9.88 6.19 11.92
N ILE A 43 9.41 5.79 10.74
CA ILE A 43 8.14 5.07 10.58
C ILE A 43 8.19 3.73 11.33
N SER A 44 9.24 2.95 11.15
CA SER A 44 9.37 1.61 11.76
C SER A 44 9.47 1.68 13.28
N SER A 45 10.15 2.68 13.84
CA SER A 45 10.18 2.92 15.28
C SER A 45 8.80 3.25 15.83
N PHE A 46 8.09 4.18 15.17
CA PHE A 46 6.71 4.52 15.54
C PHE A 46 5.78 3.30 15.48
N LEU A 47 5.81 2.55 14.37
CA LEU A 47 4.99 1.34 14.22
C LEU A 47 5.33 0.28 15.28
N ARG A 48 6.59 0.15 15.68
CA ARG A 48 7.01 -0.78 16.74
C ARG A 48 6.48 -0.35 18.11
N ILE A 49 6.43 0.95 18.42
CA ILE A 49 5.83 1.44 19.66
C ILE A 49 4.32 1.13 19.68
N VAL A 50 3.63 1.36 18.56
CA VAL A 50 2.17 1.20 18.48
C VAL A 50 1.73 -0.26 18.40
N PHE A 51 2.46 -1.09 17.64
CA PHE A 51 2.05 -2.46 17.30
C PHE A 51 3.00 -3.56 17.81
N GLY A 52 4.14 -3.20 18.42
CA GLY A 52 5.14 -4.19 18.84
C GLY A 52 4.71 -5.10 19.99
N TRP A 53 3.61 -4.78 20.67
CA TRP A 53 3.00 -5.65 21.68
C TRP A 53 2.12 -6.74 21.07
N LEU A 54 1.78 -6.66 19.78
CA LEU A 54 1.00 -7.69 19.10
C LEU A 54 1.86 -8.93 18.82
N PRO A 55 1.36 -10.16 19.10
CA PRO A 55 2.11 -11.39 18.85
C PRO A 55 2.12 -11.82 17.37
N PHE A 56 1.59 -10.99 16.45
CA PHE A 56 1.48 -11.26 15.02
C PHE A 56 1.80 -10.00 14.20
N SER A 57 2.08 -10.15 12.90
CA SER A 57 2.43 -9.02 12.03
C SER A 57 1.23 -8.13 11.76
N PHE A 58 1.41 -6.82 11.85
CA PHE A 58 0.40 -5.86 11.39
C PHE A 58 0.06 -6.02 9.90
N GLY A 59 1.01 -6.51 9.11
CA GLY A 59 0.78 -6.86 7.70
C GLY A 59 -0.27 -7.95 7.53
N ASP A 60 -0.31 -8.95 8.43
CA ASP A 60 -1.27 -10.04 8.37
C ASP A 60 -2.70 -9.55 8.63
N LEU A 61 -2.86 -8.58 9.53
CA LEU A 61 -4.15 -7.91 9.75
C LEU A 61 -4.61 -7.16 8.51
N LEU A 62 -3.71 -6.43 7.84
CA LEU A 62 -4.04 -5.72 6.60
C LEU A 62 -4.42 -6.71 5.49
N LEU A 63 -3.72 -7.83 5.37
CA LEU A 63 -4.04 -8.89 4.40
C LEU A 63 -5.43 -9.50 4.68
N GLY A 64 -5.72 -9.84 5.94
CA GLY A 64 -7.03 -10.35 6.35
C GLY A 64 -8.15 -9.34 6.10
N TYR A 65 -7.91 -8.05 6.39
CA TYR A 65 -8.84 -6.98 6.14
C TYR A 65 -9.11 -6.76 4.63
N LEU A 66 -8.05 -6.79 3.81
CA LEU A 66 -8.16 -6.68 2.35
C LEU A 66 -8.96 -7.85 1.78
N LEU A 67 -8.69 -9.08 2.21
CA LEU A 67 -9.43 -10.27 1.79
C LEU A 67 -10.91 -10.15 2.17
N PHE A 68 -11.21 -9.73 3.40
CA PHE A 68 -12.58 -9.52 3.85
C PHE A 68 -13.32 -8.49 2.99
N ILE A 69 -12.71 -7.34 2.70
CA ILE A 69 -13.32 -6.32 1.83
C ILE A 69 -13.53 -6.86 0.41
N PHE A 70 -12.56 -7.58 -0.14
CA PHE A 70 -12.67 -8.17 -1.47
C PHE A 70 -13.83 -9.15 -1.56
N VAL A 71 -13.93 -10.10 -0.61
CA VAL A 71 -15.03 -11.07 -0.56
C VAL A 71 -16.36 -10.36 -0.40
N ARG A 72 -16.46 -9.39 0.53
CA ARG A 72 -17.67 -8.59 0.73
C ARG A 72 -18.07 -7.84 -0.53
N PHE A 73 -17.12 -7.26 -1.25
CA PHE A 73 -17.35 -6.56 -2.51
C PHE A 73 -17.90 -7.52 -3.57
N ALA A 74 -17.26 -8.68 -3.76
CA ALA A 74 -17.67 -9.70 -4.72
C ALA A 74 -19.09 -10.21 -4.43
N VAL A 75 -19.38 -10.60 -3.17
CA VAL A 75 -20.71 -11.07 -2.75
C VAL A 75 -21.78 -10.01 -3.02
N ARG A 76 -21.52 -8.75 -2.65
CA ARG A 76 -22.48 -7.65 -2.89
C ARG A 76 -22.66 -7.35 -4.36
N LEU A 77 -21.62 -7.49 -5.17
CA LEU A 77 -21.69 -7.24 -6.60
C LEU A 77 -22.58 -8.29 -7.29
N ILE A 78 -22.35 -9.57 -6.99
CA ILE A 78 -23.13 -10.69 -7.51
C ILE A 78 -24.59 -10.60 -7.04
N ALA A 79 -24.81 -10.38 -5.74
CA ALA A 79 -26.16 -10.25 -5.17
C ALA A 79 -26.93 -9.07 -5.80
N SER A 80 -26.23 -8.01 -6.20
CA SER A 80 -26.84 -6.87 -6.87
C SER A 80 -27.01 -7.04 -8.39
N ARG A 81 -26.71 -8.21 -8.95
CA ARG A 81 -26.75 -8.49 -10.40
C ARG A 81 -25.97 -7.44 -11.20
N PHE A 82 -24.80 -7.03 -10.69
CA PHE A 82 -23.96 -5.99 -11.28
C PHE A 82 -24.59 -4.59 -11.41
N ARG A 83 -25.72 -4.33 -10.73
CA ARG A 83 -26.34 -3.00 -10.72
C ARG A 83 -25.44 -1.98 -10.01
N ASN A 84 -25.32 -0.78 -10.57
CA ASN A 84 -24.46 0.31 -10.07
C ASN A 84 -22.98 -0.10 -9.96
N LEU A 85 -22.46 -0.82 -10.96
CA LEU A 85 -21.08 -1.30 -10.99
C LEU A 85 -20.05 -0.17 -10.89
N VAL A 86 -20.20 0.90 -11.68
CA VAL A 86 -19.23 2.01 -11.74
C VAL A 86 -18.95 2.65 -10.37
N PRO A 87 -19.93 3.15 -9.60
CA PRO A 87 -19.67 3.75 -8.30
C PRO A 87 -19.13 2.72 -7.27
N LYS A 88 -19.53 1.46 -7.37
CA LYS A 88 -18.98 0.38 -6.53
C LYS A 88 -17.51 0.12 -6.84
N LEU A 89 -17.13 0.11 -8.11
CA LEU A 89 -15.73 -0.03 -8.53
C LEU A 89 -14.90 1.16 -8.07
N VAL A 90 -15.37 2.40 -8.27
CA VAL A 90 -14.65 3.60 -7.80
C VAL A 90 -14.39 3.53 -6.29
N HIS A 91 -15.39 3.12 -5.51
CA HIS A 91 -15.23 2.93 -4.07
C HIS A 91 -14.20 1.83 -3.74
N PHE A 92 -14.25 0.71 -4.45
CA PHE A 92 -13.33 -0.40 -4.23
C PHE A 92 -11.88 -0.02 -4.61
N THR A 93 -11.69 0.65 -5.74
CA THR A 93 -10.39 1.19 -6.17
C THR A 93 -9.86 2.24 -5.20
N ALA A 94 -10.71 3.08 -4.61
CA ALA A 94 -10.29 4.04 -3.59
C ALA A 94 -9.74 3.35 -2.34
N ILE A 95 -10.33 2.22 -1.92
CA ILE A 95 -9.81 1.40 -0.82
C ILE A 95 -8.44 0.80 -1.20
N ILE A 96 -8.33 0.20 -2.39
CA ILE A 96 -7.06 -0.34 -2.88
C ILE A 96 -5.98 0.74 -2.91
N SER A 97 -6.31 1.94 -3.39
CA SER A 97 -5.42 3.10 -3.41
C SER A 97 -4.86 3.44 -2.04
N GLY A 98 -5.72 3.47 -1.01
CA GLY A 98 -5.27 3.71 0.37
C GLY A 98 -4.37 2.60 0.92
N ILE A 99 -4.69 1.34 0.63
CA ILE A 99 -3.88 0.19 1.07
C ILE A 99 -2.53 0.17 0.36
N TYR A 100 -2.51 0.42 -0.95
CA TYR A 100 -1.28 0.53 -1.75
C TYR A 100 -0.37 1.62 -1.19
N PHE A 101 -0.93 2.81 -0.92
CA PHE A 101 -0.21 3.91 -0.30
C PHE A 101 0.43 3.50 1.03
N CYS A 102 -0.37 2.96 1.96
CA CYS A 102 0.12 2.54 3.28
C CYS A 102 1.20 1.46 3.18
N PHE A 103 1.01 0.46 2.30
CA PHE A 103 1.99 -0.60 2.09
C PHE A 103 3.34 -0.02 1.66
N TYR A 104 3.36 0.81 0.61
CA TYR A 104 4.59 1.39 0.07
C TYR A 104 5.24 2.41 1.01
N LEU A 105 4.43 3.22 1.71
CA LEU A 105 4.90 4.18 2.69
C LEU A 105 5.53 3.51 3.91
N PHE A 106 4.96 2.40 4.38
CA PHE A 106 5.42 1.77 5.60
C PHE A 106 6.58 0.82 5.39
N TRP A 107 6.59 0.03 4.32
CA TRP A 107 7.71 -0.91 4.08
C TRP A 107 7.92 -1.29 2.61
N GLY A 108 6.93 -1.11 1.73
CA GLY A 108 6.95 -1.64 0.37
C GLY A 108 8.10 -1.11 -0.48
N LEU A 109 8.56 0.13 -0.27
CA LEU A 109 9.73 0.63 -0.98
C LEU A 109 11.04 -0.08 -0.58
N ASN A 110 11.13 -0.68 0.62
CA ASN A 110 12.34 -1.41 1.03
C ASN A 110 12.65 -2.63 0.17
N TYR A 111 11.66 -3.20 -0.54
CA TYR A 111 11.88 -4.32 -1.46
C TYR A 111 12.70 -3.95 -2.70
N TYR A 112 12.88 -2.66 -2.95
CA TYR A 112 13.60 -2.12 -4.11
C TYR A 112 14.96 -1.49 -3.72
N ARG A 113 15.47 -1.77 -2.52
CA ARG A 113 16.79 -1.35 -2.08
C ARG A 113 17.89 -2.05 -2.87
N GLU A 114 19.09 -1.47 -2.85
CA GLU A 114 20.27 -2.12 -3.42
C GLU A 114 20.49 -3.50 -2.75
N PRO A 115 20.90 -4.53 -3.51
CA PRO A 115 21.17 -5.85 -2.96
C PRO A 115 22.22 -5.78 -1.86
N LEU A 116 21.94 -6.44 -0.73
CA LEU A 116 22.85 -6.51 0.42
C LEU A 116 24.26 -7.02 0.05
N ALA A 117 24.37 -7.84 -1.00
CA ALA A 117 25.65 -8.34 -1.51
C ALA A 117 26.63 -7.20 -1.89
N LYS A 118 26.11 -6.08 -2.42
CA LYS A 118 26.92 -4.90 -2.75
C LYS A 118 27.29 -4.09 -1.50
N ASN A 119 26.41 -4.08 -0.50
CA ASN A 119 26.59 -3.34 0.75
C ASN A 119 27.54 -4.04 1.75
N MET A 120 27.68 -5.37 1.67
CA MET A 120 28.49 -6.14 2.62
C MET A 120 29.93 -6.41 2.15
N GLN A 121 30.35 -5.95 0.96
CA GLN A 121 31.69 -6.21 0.40
C GLN A 121 32.13 -7.68 0.56
N TYR A 122 31.20 -8.62 0.42
CA TYR A 122 31.59 -10.04 0.35
C TYR A 122 32.33 -10.24 -0.98
N PRO A 123 33.50 -10.90 -0.97
CA PRO A 123 34.25 -11.18 -2.19
C PRO A 123 33.47 -12.05 -3.19
#